data_AF-A0A7X3UEG8-F1
#
_entry.id   AF-A0A7X3UEG8-F1
#
_cell.length_a   1.000
_cell.length_b   1.000
_cell.length_c   1.000
_cell.angle_alpha   90.00
_cell.angle_beta   90.00
_cell.angle_gamma   90.00
#
_symmetry.space_group_name_H-M   'P 1'
#
loop_
_entity.id
_entity.type
_entity.pdbx_description
1 polymer ?
#
loop_
_entity_poly.entity_id
_entity_poly.type
_entity_poly.pdbx_seq_one_letter_code
_entity_poly.pdbx_strand_id
1 'polypeptide(L)'
;MAAANPTPPPRGTLVPRLWIPIVVLLAAAVVALAVLLVLNGSGDDPAPEPVAPTLGGQLRQEVHWHADFALYIDGERYNFDQDRFYSTAEVKLSENVHLHRPWHVVVHVHRESTTWREFFDSLGFELTDQCITLPEGDRYCTSGAKHLSFILNGVKVDKLAFEDITNIDRVLISFGEESDEELMERFAEVTDEACILSGLCEERVPEEGIPDEACGERVCS
;
A
#
# COMPACT_ATOMS: atom_id res chain seq x y z
N MET A 1 87.27 -42.68 25.09
CA MET A 1 87.93 -41.88 24.03
C MET A 1 86.83 -41.20 23.23
N ALA A 2 86.83 -39.86 23.19
CA ALA A 2 85.69 -39.05 22.75
C ALA A 2 85.50 -39.08 21.22
N ALA A 3 84.26 -39.28 20.77
CA ALA A 3 83.86 -39.18 19.37
C ALA A 3 83.60 -37.71 19.00
N ALA A 4 84.29 -37.22 17.98
CA ALA A 4 84.07 -35.89 17.42
C ALA A 4 82.87 -35.91 16.46
N ASN A 5 81.93 -34.98 16.63
CA ASN A 5 80.77 -34.82 15.75
C ASN A 5 81.18 -34.23 14.39
N PRO A 6 80.54 -34.65 13.29
CA PRO A 6 80.79 -34.10 11.95
C PRO A 6 80.21 -32.68 11.80
N THR A 7 80.98 -31.81 11.15
CA THR A 7 80.62 -30.44 10.77
C THR A 7 79.62 -30.41 9.60
N PRO A 8 78.62 -29.50 9.61
CA PRO A 8 77.68 -29.36 8.49
C PRO A 8 78.31 -28.67 7.28
N PRO A 9 77.83 -28.96 6.05
CA PRO A 9 78.33 -28.34 4.82
C PRO A 9 77.90 -26.87 4.68
N PRO A 10 78.64 -26.06 3.90
CA PRO A 10 78.35 -24.63 3.72
C PRO A 10 77.05 -24.41 2.91
N ARG A 11 76.25 -23.44 3.34
CA ARG A 11 75.04 -22.97 2.63
C ARG A 11 75.44 -22.15 1.40
N GLY A 12 75.06 -22.61 0.21
CA GLY A 12 75.24 -21.87 -1.03
C GLY A 12 74.34 -20.64 -1.10
N THR A 13 74.94 -19.47 -1.29
CA THR A 13 74.22 -18.20 -1.51
C THR A 13 73.92 -18.04 -2.99
N LEU A 14 72.64 -17.84 -3.32
CA LEU A 14 72.19 -17.60 -4.69
C LEU A 14 72.66 -16.23 -5.17
N VAL A 15 73.38 -16.19 -6.29
CA VAL A 15 74.04 -14.98 -6.79
C VAL A 15 72.97 -13.97 -7.27
N PRO A 16 72.91 -12.74 -6.73
CA PRO A 16 71.80 -11.81 -6.91
C PRO A 16 71.54 -11.34 -8.35
N ARG A 17 72.50 -11.51 -9.28
CA ARG A 17 72.39 -11.01 -10.66
C ARG A 17 71.36 -11.73 -11.54
N LEU A 18 70.99 -12.98 -11.25
CA LEU A 18 70.05 -13.73 -12.09
C LEU A 18 68.56 -13.53 -11.72
N TRP A 19 68.29 -13.06 -10.49
CA TRP A 19 66.93 -13.06 -9.92
C TRP A 19 66.28 -11.69 -10.01
N ILE A 20 67.09 -10.62 -10.01
CA ILE A 20 66.63 -9.24 -10.14
C ILE A 20 65.75 -9.02 -11.39
N PRO A 21 66.13 -9.44 -12.62
CA PRO A 21 65.26 -9.19 -13.78
C PRO A 21 63.94 -9.96 -13.70
N ILE A 22 63.95 -11.17 -13.12
CA ILE A 22 62.74 -11.99 -12.92
C ILE A 22 61.83 -11.34 -11.87
N VAL A 23 62.38 -10.86 -10.76
CA VAL A 23 61.63 -10.14 -9.72
C VAL A 23 61.05 -8.83 -10.26
N VAL A 24 61.81 -8.10 -11.09
CA VAL A 24 61.32 -6.85 -11.72
C VAL A 24 60.19 -7.13 -12.71
N LEU A 25 60.29 -8.18 -13.54
CA LEU A 25 59.22 -8.58 -14.46
C LEU A 25 57.96 -9.05 -13.72
N LEU A 26 58.12 -9.85 -12.66
CA LEU A 26 56.99 -10.28 -11.83
C LEU A 26 56.33 -9.09 -11.12
N ALA A 27 57.12 -8.16 -10.59
CA ALA A 27 56.60 -6.94 -9.99
C ALA A 27 55.83 -6.09 -11.01
N ALA A 28 56.35 -5.93 -12.22
CA ALA A 28 55.68 -5.19 -13.29
C ALA A 28 54.36 -5.86 -13.72
N ALA A 29 54.33 -7.19 -13.81
CA ALA A 29 53.12 -7.95 -14.14
C ALA A 29 52.04 -7.83 -13.04
N VAL A 30 52.43 -7.88 -11.76
CA VAL A 30 51.51 -7.68 -10.63
C VAL A 30 50.95 -6.26 -10.63
N VAL A 31 51.77 -5.25 -10.89
CA VAL A 31 51.32 -3.86 -11.00
C VAL A 31 50.38 -3.68 -12.19
N ALA A 32 50.70 -4.24 -13.35
CA ALA A 32 49.83 -4.16 -14.53
C ALA A 32 48.48 -4.85 -14.29
N LEU A 33 48.46 -6.02 -13.63
CA LEU A 33 47.22 -6.71 -13.26
C LEU A 33 46.40 -5.90 -12.25
N ALA A 34 47.04 -5.30 -11.24
CA ALA A 34 46.37 -4.45 -10.26
C ALA A 34 45.75 -3.20 -10.93
N VAL A 35 46.47 -2.56 -11.86
CA VAL A 35 45.93 -1.44 -12.64
C VAL A 35 44.77 -1.90 -13.52
N LEU A 36 44.87 -3.06 -14.17
CA LEU A 36 43.79 -3.59 -15.00
C LEU A 36 42.54 -3.92 -14.17
N LEU A 37 42.70 -4.44 -12.95
CA LEU A 37 41.60 -4.67 -12.01
C LEU A 37 40.95 -3.36 -11.54
N VAL A 38 41.73 -2.30 -11.32
CA VAL A 38 41.20 -0.97 -10.97
C VAL A 38 40.50 -0.30 -12.15
N LEU A 39 41.01 -0.47 -13.38
CA LEU A 39 40.41 0.13 -14.58
C LEU A 39 39.16 -0.62 -15.07
N ASN A 40 39.06 -1.94 -14.85
CA ASN A 40 37.86 -2.73 -15.16
C ASN A 40 36.88 -2.84 -13.98
N GLY A 41 37.28 -2.48 -12.77
CA GLY A 41 36.46 -2.50 -11.55
C GLY A 41 35.67 -1.21 -11.36
N SER A 42 34.93 -0.76 -12.38
CA SER A 42 33.99 0.36 -12.25
C SER A 42 32.57 -0.20 -12.18
N GLY A 43 32.24 -0.70 -11.00
CA GLY A 43 30.89 -1.11 -10.61
C GLY A 43 30.69 -0.78 -9.14
N ASP A 44 31.08 0.42 -8.73
CA ASP A 44 30.66 1.01 -7.46
C ASP A 44 29.20 1.47 -7.63
N ASP A 45 28.28 0.52 -7.78
CA ASP A 45 26.94 0.80 -7.27
C ASP A 45 27.11 0.95 -5.76
N PRO A 46 26.86 2.13 -5.18
CA PRO A 46 26.96 2.26 -3.74
C PRO A 46 26.06 1.18 -3.13
N ALA A 47 26.63 0.35 -2.26
CA ALA A 47 25.82 -0.51 -1.41
C ALA A 47 24.71 0.37 -0.83
N PRO A 48 23.43 -0.04 -0.89
CA PRO A 48 22.35 0.79 -0.38
C PRO A 48 22.75 1.17 1.04
N GLU A 49 22.91 2.47 1.29
CA GLU A 49 23.23 2.93 2.63
C GLU A 49 22.20 2.30 3.57
N PRO A 50 22.59 1.81 4.76
CA PRO A 50 21.63 1.34 5.72
C PRO A 50 20.72 2.53 6.01
N VAL A 51 19.55 2.54 5.38
CA VAL A 51 18.53 3.54 5.61
C VAL A 51 18.16 3.32 7.07
N ALA A 52 18.70 4.18 7.95
CA ALA A 52 18.16 4.30 9.28
C ALA A 52 16.65 4.46 9.08
N PRO A 53 15.80 3.65 9.74
CA PRO A 53 14.36 3.78 9.54
C PRO A 53 14.00 5.23 9.81
N THR A 54 13.59 5.93 8.76
CA THR A 54 13.07 7.28 8.84
C THR A 54 11.73 7.17 9.55
N LEU A 55 11.79 7.14 10.88
CA LEU A 55 10.65 7.24 11.77
C LEU A 55 10.12 8.70 11.73
N GLY A 56 9.68 9.13 10.55
CA GLY A 56 9.36 10.52 10.27
C GLY A 56 8.90 10.69 8.83
N GLY A 57 7.70 10.18 8.50
CA GLY A 57 7.05 10.55 7.25
C GLY A 57 5.86 9.70 6.80
N GLN A 58 5.83 8.39 7.07
CA GLN A 58 4.67 7.54 6.76
C GLN A 58 4.41 6.59 7.92
N LEU A 59 3.49 6.99 8.81
CA LEU A 59 3.06 6.17 9.94
C LEU A 59 2.07 5.06 9.50
N ARG A 60 1.52 5.14 8.29
CA ARG A 60 0.56 4.18 7.72
C ARG A 60 1.19 3.45 6.53
N GLN A 61 1.11 2.12 6.51
CA GLN A 61 1.49 1.27 5.39
C GLN A 61 0.59 1.48 4.16
N GLU A 62 1.15 1.15 3.00
CA GLU A 62 0.41 1.10 1.75
C GLU A 62 -0.36 -0.22 1.65
N VAL A 63 -1.61 -0.13 1.26
CA VAL A 63 -2.49 -1.28 1.06
C VAL A 63 -3.21 -1.14 -0.28
N HIS A 64 -3.95 -2.16 -0.68
CA HIS A 64 -4.91 -2.05 -1.77
C HIS A 64 -6.14 -2.86 -1.39
N TRP A 65 -7.12 -2.19 -0.79
CA TRP A 65 -8.35 -2.80 -0.28
C TRP A 65 -9.57 -2.22 -0.98
N HIS A 66 -10.59 -3.05 -1.08
CA HIS A 66 -11.88 -2.65 -1.63
C HIS A 66 -12.96 -2.86 -0.57
N ALA A 67 -13.91 -1.94 -0.48
CA ALA A 67 -15.06 -2.06 0.42
C ALA A 67 -16.33 -1.51 -0.24
N ASP A 68 -17.48 -2.11 0.02
CA ASP A 68 -18.77 -1.67 -0.49
C ASP A 68 -19.49 -0.78 0.53
N PHE A 69 -20.26 0.19 0.04
CA PHE A 69 -21.09 1.01 0.91
C PHE A 69 -22.42 1.43 0.30
N ALA A 70 -23.36 1.82 1.16
CA ALA A 70 -24.54 2.56 0.77
C ALA A 70 -24.89 3.63 1.79
N LEU A 71 -25.42 4.75 1.30
CA LEU A 71 -26.03 5.80 2.12
C LEU A 71 -27.52 5.90 1.79
N TYR A 72 -28.36 5.91 2.82
CA TYR A 72 -29.78 6.20 2.71
C TYR A 72 -30.12 7.44 3.53
N ILE A 73 -30.95 8.32 2.97
CA ILE A 73 -31.51 9.49 3.67
C ILE A 73 -33.03 9.39 3.55
N ASP A 74 -33.72 9.29 4.69
CA ASP A 74 -35.17 9.13 4.78
C ASP A 74 -35.73 8.02 3.85
N GLY A 75 -35.00 6.90 3.76
CA GLY A 75 -35.36 5.73 2.96
C GLY A 75 -34.99 5.81 1.47
N GLU A 76 -34.42 6.92 1.01
CA GLU A 76 -33.93 7.09 -0.37
C GLU A 76 -32.42 6.82 -0.46
N ARG A 77 -32.00 5.94 -1.38
CA ARG A 77 -30.57 5.65 -1.61
C ARG A 77 -29.89 6.84 -2.28
N TYR A 78 -28.79 7.30 -1.71
CA TYR A 78 -27.98 8.36 -2.27
C TYR A 78 -27.25 7.89 -3.53
N ASN A 79 -27.28 8.72 -4.59
CA ASN A 79 -26.63 8.39 -5.86
C ASN A 79 -25.17 8.87 -5.90
N PHE A 80 -24.23 7.93 -5.88
CA PHE A 80 -22.79 8.20 -6.03
C PHE A 80 -22.29 8.12 -7.48
N ASP A 81 -23.14 7.76 -8.46
CA ASP A 81 -22.78 7.83 -9.90
C ASP A 81 -22.87 9.27 -10.42
N GLN A 82 -21.90 10.08 -9.98
CA GLN A 82 -21.75 11.48 -10.37
C GLN A 82 -20.26 11.81 -10.51
N ASP A 83 -19.90 12.52 -11.59
CA ASP A 83 -18.50 12.82 -11.91
C ASP A 83 -17.72 13.49 -10.77
N ARG A 84 -18.39 14.28 -9.93
CA ARG A 84 -17.78 14.96 -8.78
C ARG A 84 -17.24 14.01 -7.71
N PHE A 85 -17.64 12.75 -7.70
CA PHE A 85 -17.22 11.76 -6.70
C PHE A 85 -16.11 10.84 -7.21
N TYR A 86 -15.71 10.96 -8.47
CA TYR A 86 -14.69 10.10 -9.05
C TYR A 86 -13.33 10.77 -9.06
N SER A 87 -12.33 10.01 -8.63
CA SER A 87 -10.95 10.27 -9.00
C SER A 87 -10.68 9.77 -10.42
N THR A 88 -9.88 10.53 -11.17
CA THR A 88 -9.31 10.17 -12.47
C THR A 88 -7.79 10.27 -12.43
N ALA A 89 -7.12 9.95 -13.55
CA ALA A 89 -5.68 10.14 -13.67
C ALA A 89 -5.25 11.62 -13.50
N GLU A 90 -6.13 12.56 -13.86
CA GLU A 90 -5.87 14.00 -13.79
C GLU A 90 -6.34 14.65 -12.48
N VAL A 91 -7.41 14.11 -11.88
CA VAL A 91 -8.03 14.68 -10.69
C VAL A 91 -8.13 13.60 -9.63
N LYS A 92 -7.30 13.70 -8.58
CA LYS A 92 -7.40 12.84 -7.40
C LYS A 92 -8.08 13.59 -6.27
N LEU A 93 -9.23 13.07 -5.82
CA LEU A 93 -9.94 13.63 -4.66
C LEU A 93 -9.18 13.33 -3.36
N SER A 94 -8.55 12.16 -3.28
CA SER A 94 -7.66 11.76 -2.19
C SER A 94 -6.66 10.70 -2.68
N GLU A 95 -5.43 10.79 -2.20
CA GLU A 95 -4.35 9.81 -2.49
C GLU A 95 -4.53 8.50 -1.70
N ASN A 96 -5.32 8.52 -0.63
CA ASN A 96 -5.45 7.39 0.29
C ASN A 96 -6.72 6.58 0.05
N VAL A 97 -7.78 7.23 -0.44
CA VAL A 97 -9.09 6.60 -0.60
C VAL A 97 -9.91 7.31 -1.64
N HIS A 98 -10.59 6.59 -2.53
CA HIS A 98 -11.42 7.21 -3.56
C HIS A 98 -12.45 6.24 -4.16
N LEU A 99 -13.30 6.79 -5.03
CA LEU A 99 -14.09 6.04 -6.00
C LEU A 99 -13.54 6.32 -7.40
N HIS A 100 -13.69 5.36 -8.31
CA HIS A 100 -13.50 5.61 -9.73
C HIS A 100 -14.47 4.75 -10.55
N ARG A 101 -14.71 5.16 -11.80
CA ARG A 101 -15.56 4.39 -12.72
C ARG A 101 -14.92 3.01 -13.02
N PRO A 102 -15.72 1.95 -13.23
CA PRO A 102 -17.19 1.94 -13.26
C PRO A 102 -17.87 1.78 -11.89
N TRP A 103 -17.10 1.59 -10.81
CA TRP A 103 -17.64 1.21 -9.49
C TRP A 103 -17.96 2.43 -8.64
N HIS A 104 -19.25 2.77 -8.56
CA HIS A 104 -19.70 3.97 -7.85
C HIS A 104 -19.99 3.76 -6.36
N VAL A 105 -19.96 2.52 -5.89
CA VAL A 105 -20.17 2.15 -4.49
C VAL A 105 -19.07 1.25 -3.93
N VAL A 106 -17.98 1.05 -4.68
CA VAL A 106 -16.80 0.33 -4.18
C VAL A 106 -15.68 1.32 -3.90
N VAL A 107 -15.29 1.41 -2.65
CA VAL A 107 -14.24 2.27 -2.13
C VAL A 107 -12.89 1.60 -2.36
N HIS A 108 -11.97 2.31 -3.02
CA HIS A 108 -10.57 1.91 -3.17
C HIS A 108 -9.74 2.55 -2.06
N VAL A 109 -9.02 1.75 -1.28
CA VAL A 109 -8.19 2.19 -0.16
C VAL A 109 -6.72 1.86 -0.44
N HIS A 110 -5.87 2.87 -0.39
CA HIS A 110 -4.43 2.79 -0.67
C HIS A 110 -3.52 2.96 0.56
N ARG A 111 -4.10 3.25 1.73
CA ARG A 111 -3.37 3.37 3.01
C ARG A 111 -4.13 2.67 4.13
N GLU A 112 -3.40 1.92 4.97
CA GLU A 112 -3.99 1.35 6.18
C GLU A 112 -4.49 2.45 7.10
N SER A 113 -5.41 2.13 8.00
CA SER A 113 -6.04 3.08 8.93
C SER A 113 -6.63 4.33 8.26
N THR A 114 -7.05 4.21 7.01
CA THR A 114 -8.00 5.12 6.38
C THR A 114 -9.38 4.83 6.97
N THR A 115 -10.04 5.86 7.46
CA THR A 115 -11.35 5.72 8.12
C THR A 115 -12.51 6.04 7.18
N TRP A 116 -13.71 5.61 7.55
CA TRP A 116 -14.94 6.00 6.84
C TRP A 116 -15.11 7.51 6.79
N ARG A 117 -14.74 8.24 7.85
CA ARG A 117 -14.74 9.71 7.81
C ARG A 117 -13.77 10.26 6.78
N GLU A 118 -12.53 9.77 6.72
CA GLU A 118 -11.55 10.23 5.72
C GLU A 118 -12.09 10.04 4.29
N PHE A 119 -12.77 8.91 4.04
CA PHE A 119 -13.46 8.66 2.78
C PHE A 119 -14.56 9.69 2.50
N PHE A 120 -15.52 9.89 3.41
CA PHE A 120 -16.61 10.83 3.20
C PHE A 120 -16.13 12.29 3.09
N ASP A 121 -15.14 12.68 3.90
CA ASP A 121 -14.51 14.00 3.84
C ASP A 121 -13.88 14.25 2.45
N SER A 122 -13.29 13.22 1.81
CA SER A 122 -12.72 13.32 0.45
C SER A 122 -13.77 13.58 -0.65
N LEU A 123 -15.02 13.19 -0.40
CA LEU A 123 -16.15 13.39 -1.32
C LEU A 123 -16.93 14.68 -1.01
N GLY A 124 -16.47 15.48 -0.04
CA GLY A 124 -17.12 16.72 0.38
C GLY A 124 -18.30 16.53 1.35
N PHE A 125 -18.46 15.33 1.92
CA PHE A 125 -19.38 15.09 3.03
C PHE A 125 -18.68 15.42 4.36
N GLU A 126 -19.45 15.50 5.44
CA GLU A 126 -18.89 15.44 6.80
C GLU A 126 -19.57 14.30 7.56
N LEU A 127 -18.81 13.26 7.91
CA LEU A 127 -19.34 12.14 8.70
C LEU A 127 -18.88 12.23 10.16
N THR A 128 -19.84 12.08 11.06
CA THR A 128 -19.62 11.86 12.50
C THR A 128 -20.51 10.71 12.97
N ASP A 129 -20.30 10.21 14.19
CA ASP A 129 -21.14 9.15 14.75
C ASP A 129 -22.60 9.59 15.03
N GLN A 130 -22.92 10.87 14.84
CA GLN A 130 -24.26 11.44 15.12
C GLN A 130 -24.87 12.23 13.97
N CYS A 131 -24.07 12.61 12.98
CA CYS A 131 -24.51 13.46 11.87
C CYS A 131 -23.77 13.10 10.58
N ILE A 132 -24.48 13.22 9.47
CA ILE A 132 -23.90 13.31 8.13
C ILE A 132 -24.31 14.64 7.48
N THR A 133 -23.33 15.38 6.97
CA THR A 133 -23.56 16.57 6.14
C THR A 133 -23.28 16.21 4.69
N LEU A 134 -24.23 16.49 3.79
CA LEU A 134 -24.08 16.26 2.36
C LEU A 134 -23.21 17.37 1.72
N PRO A 135 -22.63 17.15 0.53
CA PRO A 135 -21.87 18.16 -0.19
C PRO A 135 -22.67 19.44 -0.48
N GLU A 136 -24.00 19.33 -0.57
CA GLU A 136 -24.93 20.45 -0.75
C GLU A 136 -25.09 21.32 0.51
N GLY A 137 -24.64 20.83 1.68
CA GLY A 137 -24.73 21.50 2.97
C GLY A 137 -25.90 21.06 3.85
N ASP A 138 -26.81 20.22 3.32
CA ASP A 138 -27.87 19.62 4.12
C ASP A 138 -27.30 18.69 5.19
N ARG A 139 -27.75 18.87 6.44
CA ARG A 139 -27.21 18.18 7.60
C ARG A 139 -28.28 17.35 8.30
N TYR A 140 -27.98 16.07 8.46
CA TYR A 140 -28.88 15.07 9.02
C TYR A 140 -28.25 14.50 10.29
N CYS A 141 -28.85 14.81 11.44
CA CYS A 141 -28.33 14.44 12.76
C CYS A 141 -29.35 13.62 13.55
N THR A 142 -28.87 12.63 14.29
CA THR A 142 -29.66 11.88 15.28
C THR A 142 -30.36 12.85 16.22
N SER A 143 -31.70 12.87 16.17
CA SER A 143 -32.53 13.76 16.97
C SER A 143 -33.98 13.27 16.98
N GLY A 144 -34.56 13.12 18.18
CA GLY A 144 -35.93 12.65 18.34
C GLY A 144 -36.09 11.21 17.84
N ALA A 145 -37.00 11.01 16.88
CA ALA A 145 -37.28 9.70 16.29
C ALA A 145 -36.36 9.33 15.10
N LYS A 146 -35.62 10.32 14.55
CA LYS A 146 -34.70 10.08 13.44
C LYS A 146 -33.30 9.82 13.96
N HIS A 147 -32.67 8.78 13.44
CA HIS A 147 -31.35 8.32 13.84
C HIS A 147 -30.45 8.16 12.62
N LEU A 148 -29.20 8.59 12.76
CA LEU A 148 -28.10 8.13 11.92
C LEU A 148 -27.65 6.77 12.47
N SER A 149 -27.83 5.72 11.69
CA SER A 149 -27.56 4.33 12.05
C SER A 149 -26.53 3.72 11.12
N PHE A 150 -25.75 2.78 11.65
CA PHE A 150 -24.67 2.12 10.92
C PHE A 150 -24.77 0.61 11.04
N ILE A 151 -24.66 -0.10 9.91
CA ILE A 151 -24.42 -1.54 9.88
C ILE A 151 -23.06 -1.77 9.22
N LEU A 152 -22.12 -2.34 9.96
CA LEU A 152 -20.81 -2.75 9.46
C LEU A 152 -20.76 -4.28 9.44
N ASN A 153 -20.58 -4.87 8.26
CA ASN A 153 -20.49 -6.31 8.06
C ASN A 153 -21.65 -7.10 8.70
N GLY A 154 -22.87 -6.56 8.59
CA GLY A 154 -24.09 -7.16 9.13
C GLY A 154 -24.27 -6.99 10.64
N VAL A 155 -23.42 -6.19 11.29
CA VAL A 155 -23.51 -5.87 12.71
C VAL A 155 -23.86 -4.39 12.89
N LYS A 156 -24.91 -4.11 13.66
CA LYS A 156 -25.22 -2.74 14.05
C LYS A 156 -24.14 -2.20 14.98
N VAL A 157 -23.58 -1.04 14.64
CA VAL A 157 -22.53 -0.37 15.41
C VAL A 157 -22.96 1.04 15.78
N ASP A 158 -22.54 1.50 16.96
CA ASP A 158 -22.87 2.85 17.46
C ASP A 158 -21.99 3.94 16.84
N LYS A 159 -20.84 3.55 16.30
CA LYS A 159 -19.81 4.44 15.77
C LYS A 159 -19.25 3.87 14.48
N LEU A 160 -18.92 4.77 13.57
CA LEU A 160 -18.39 4.41 12.26
C LEU A 160 -17.32 5.40 11.79
N ALA A 161 -17.41 6.68 12.18
CA ALA A 161 -16.60 7.73 11.59
C ALA A 161 -15.09 7.46 11.69
N PHE A 162 -14.65 6.84 12.79
CA PHE A 162 -13.24 6.51 13.02
C PHE A 162 -12.94 5.02 12.94
N GLU A 163 -13.87 4.21 12.43
CA GLU A 163 -13.56 2.83 12.09
C GLU A 163 -12.71 2.80 10.82
N ASP A 164 -11.67 1.97 10.83
CA ASP A 164 -10.79 1.75 9.70
C ASP A 164 -11.57 0.98 8.61
N ILE A 165 -11.41 1.40 7.35
CA ILE A 165 -11.92 0.65 6.20
C ILE A 165 -10.96 -0.50 5.96
N THR A 166 -11.47 -1.72 5.96
CA THR A 166 -10.72 -2.94 5.68
C THR A 166 -11.21 -3.63 4.41
N ASN A 167 -10.40 -4.57 3.90
CA ASN A 167 -10.76 -5.31 2.69
C ASN A 167 -12.09 -6.04 2.89
N ILE A 168 -12.93 -6.03 1.85
CA ILE A 168 -14.27 -6.62 1.75
C ILE A 168 -15.30 -6.15 2.78
N ASP A 169 -15.05 -5.00 3.43
CA ASP A 169 -16.07 -4.42 4.29
C ASP A 169 -17.33 -4.07 3.50
N ARG A 170 -18.48 -4.22 4.16
CA ARG A 170 -19.77 -3.77 3.67
C ARG A 170 -20.37 -2.84 4.71
N VAL A 171 -20.70 -1.62 4.31
CA VAL A 171 -21.26 -0.61 5.22
C VAL A 171 -22.59 -0.07 4.71
N LEU A 172 -23.59 -0.09 5.59
CA LEU A 172 -24.77 0.74 5.45
C LEU A 172 -24.65 1.93 6.40
N ILE A 173 -24.82 3.13 5.86
CA ILE A 173 -25.17 4.34 6.62
C ILE A 173 -26.60 4.69 6.28
N SER A 174 -27.46 4.82 7.28
CA SER A 174 -28.84 5.25 7.06
C SER A 174 -29.26 6.32 8.04
N PHE A 175 -29.86 7.40 7.54
CA PHE A 175 -30.54 8.39 8.34
C PHE A 175 -32.05 8.26 8.15
N GLY A 176 -32.79 8.03 9.23
CA GLY A 176 -34.26 7.92 9.17
C GLY A 176 -34.88 7.40 10.46
N GLU A 177 -36.14 6.98 10.38
CA GLU A 177 -36.90 6.36 11.48
C GLU A 177 -36.95 4.82 11.36
N GLU A 178 -36.05 4.23 10.57
CA GLU A 178 -36.01 2.80 10.28
C GLU A 178 -35.77 1.97 11.55
N SER A 179 -36.52 0.89 11.68
CA SER A 179 -36.29 -0.15 12.67
C SER A 179 -35.04 -0.99 12.36
N ASP A 180 -34.57 -1.75 13.35
CA ASP A 180 -33.41 -2.65 13.15
C ASP A 180 -33.66 -3.70 12.07
N GLU A 181 -34.92 -4.13 11.88
CA GLU A 181 -35.30 -5.06 10.82
C GLU A 181 -35.18 -4.39 9.44
N GLU A 182 -35.74 -3.20 9.27
CA GLU A 182 -35.63 -2.42 8.03
C GLU A 182 -34.17 -2.09 7.69
N LEU A 183 -33.34 -1.73 8.68
CA LEU A 183 -31.91 -1.49 8.46
C LEU A 183 -31.18 -2.74 7.93
N MET A 184 -31.55 -3.94 8.39
CA MET A 184 -30.95 -5.18 7.92
C MET A 184 -31.43 -5.55 6.51
N GLU A 185 -32.69 -5.24 6.16
CA GLU A 185 -33.18 -5.34 4.79
C GLU A 185 -32.40 -4.41 3.85
N ARG A 186 -32.15 -3.16 4.27
CA ARG A 186 -31.29 -2.22 3.51
C ARG A 186 -29.86 -2.71 3.38
N PHE A 187 -29.30 -3.27 4.45
CA PHE A 187 -27.95 -3.82 4.42
C PHE A 187 -27.82 -4.97 3.41
N ALA A 188 -28.89 -5.73 3.15
CA ALA A 188 -28.89 -6.75 2.11
C ALA A 188 -28.78 -6.17 0.68
N GLU A 189 -29.12 -4.89 0.48
CA GLU A 189 -28.97 -4.17 -0.80
C GLU A 189 -27.57 -3.57 -0.99
N VAL A 190 -26.75 -3.48 0.07
CA VAL A 190 -25.33 -3.12 -0.06
C VAL A 190 -24.65 -4.19 -0.90
N THR A 191 -23.92 -3.80 -1.93
CA THR A 191 -23.23 -4.74 -2.82
C THR A 191 -22.13 -5.50 -2.08
N ASP A 192 -21.58 -6.51 -2.74
CA ASP A 192 -20.38 -7.23 -2.34
C ASP A 192 -19.38 -7.27 -3.52
N GLU A 193 -19.37 -6.21 -4.34
CA GLU A 193 -18.56 -6.10 -5.55
C GLU A 193 -17.08 -5.90 -5.24
N ALA A 194 -16.74 -5.42 -4.03
CA ALA A 194 -15.36 -5.39 -3.55
C ALA A 194 -14.66 -6.75 -3.64
N CYS A 195 -15.38 -7.86 -3.52
CA CYS A 195 -14.78 -9.18 -3.62
C CYS A 195 -14.26 -9.50 -5.03
N ILE A 196 -14.85 -8.89 -6.07
CA ILE A 196 -14.39 -9.02 -7.47
C ILE A 196 -13.05 -8.30 -7.62
N LEU A 197 -12.96 -7.06 -7.17
CA LEU A 197 -11.75 -6.23 -7.28
C LEU A 197 -10.62 -6.72 -6.38
N SER A 198 -10.96 -7.31 -5.23
CA SER A 198 -10.00 -7.94 -4.33
C SER A 198 -9.54 -9.33 -4.76
N GLY A 199 -10.02 -9.85 -5.91
CA GLY A 199 -9.63 -11.16 -6.43
C GLY A 199 -10.12 -12.34 -5.58
N LEU A 200 -11.17 -12.15 -4.80
CA LEU A 200 -11.74 -13.18 -3.93
C LEU A 200 -12.98 -13.87 -4.52
N CYS A 201 -13.56 -13.29 -5.58
CA CYS A 201 -14.72 -13.80 -6.31
C CYS A 201 -14.40 -13.94 -7.81
N GLU A 202 -13.39 -14.74 -8.17
CA GLU A 202 -12.92 -14.90 -9.54
C GLU A 202 -14.05 -15.34 -10.51
N GLU A 203 -15.00 -16.13 -10.03
CA GLU A 203 -16.14 -16.61 -10.81
C GLU A 203 -17.16 -15.51 -11.18
N ARG A 204 -17.08 -14.34 -10.55
CA ARG A 204 -17.93 -13.18 -10.81
C ARG A 204 -17.25 -12.10 -11.64
N VAL A 205 -15.98 -12.31 -12.03
CA VAL A 205 -15.26 -11.39 -12.89
C VAL A 205 -15.96 -11.33 -14.27
N PRO A 206 -16.29 -10.14 -14.80
CA PRO A 206 -16.87 -10.02 -16.14
C PRO A 206 -15.99 -10.66 -17.22
N GLU A 207 -16.60 -11.22 -18.26
CA GLU A 207 -15.85 -11.86 -19.38
C GLU A 207 -14.89 -10.87 -20.07
N GLU A 208 -15.24 -9.59 -20.10
CA GLU A 208 -14.44 -8.50 -20.65
C GLU A 208 -13.24 -8.12 -19.78
N GLY A 209 -13.16 -8.70 -18.57
CA GLY A 209 -12.18 -8.37 -17.54
C GLY A 209 -12.60 -7.17 -16.69
N ILE A 210 -11.76 -6.86 -15.71
CA ILE A 210 -11.88 -5.65 -14.89
C ILE A 210 -11.06 -4.57 -15.60
N PRO A 211 -11.63 -3.39 -15.92
CA PRO A 211 -10.86 -2.29 -16.49
C PRO A 211 -9.67 -1.94 -15.60
N ASP A 212 -8.53 -1.60 -16.21
CA ASP A 212 -7.35 -1.16 -15.46
C ASP A 212 -7.71 0.00 -14.52
N GLU A 213 -7.39 -0.16 -13.25
CA GLU A 213 -7.60 0.86 -12.22
C GLU A 213 -6.55 1.97 -12.39
N ALA A 214 -6.84 2.91 -13.29
CA ALA A 214 -5.92 3.98 -13.70
C ALA A 214 -5.40 4.86 -12.54
N CYS A 215 -6.00 4.77 -11.35
CA CYS A 215 -5.66 5.54 -10.16
C CYS A 215 -4.76 4.77 -9.16
N GLY A 216 -4.54 3.47 -9.38
CA GLY A 216 -3.62 2.63 -8.63
C GLY A 216 -2.38 2.32 -9.46
N GLU A 217 -1.45 3.28 -9.60
CA GLU A 217 -0.09 2.94 -10.03
C GLU A 217 0.59 2.10 -8.94
N ARG A 218 0.27 0.81 -8.97
CA ARG A 218 1.24 -0.28 -8.87
C ARG A 218 0.57 -1.52 -9.42
N VAL A 219 0.98 -1.84 -10.64
CA VAL A 219 0.99 -3.17 -11.24
C VAL A 219 0.93 -4.22 -10.12
N CYS A 220 -0.23 -4.86 -9.95
CA CYS A 220 -0.32 -6.11 -9.20
C CYS A 220 0.68 -7.07 -9.86
N SER A 221 1.84 -7.24 -9.22
CA SER A 221 2.96 -8.06 -9.70
C SER A 221 3.05 -9.33 -8.87
#